data_AF-A0A9D7VP31-F1
#
_entry.id   AF-A0A9D7VP31-F1
#
_cell.length_a   1.000
_cell.length_b   1.000
_cell.length_c   1.000
_cell.angle_alpha   90.00
_cell.angle_beta   90.00
_cell.angle_gamma   90.00
#
_symmetry.space_group_name_H-M   'P 1'
#
loop_
_entity.id
_entity.type
_entity.pdbx_description
1 polymer ?
#
loop_
_entity_poly.entity_id
_entity_poly.type
_entity_poly.pdbx_seq_one_letter_code
_entity_poly.pdbx_strand_id
1 'polypeptide(L)'
;MRNSGGRYNVIRKSIERRDAWPDGDTTVVFISGTLFGEWPDGSAFEGIRFIDRFEIVNRRIVRQEVWNDSGERLLAMQREAAE
;
A
#
# COMPACT_ATOMS: atom_id res chain seq x y z
N MET A 1 9.75 -1.80 12.39
CA MET A 1 8.85 -1.59 11.23
C MET A 1 9.71 -1.11 10.06
N ARG A 2 10.01 -1.96 9.07
CA ARG A 2 10.73 -1.50 7.86
C ARG A 2 9.75 -0.63 7.09
N ASN A 3 10.00 0.68 7.03
CA ASN A 3 9.15 1.56 6.23
C ASN A 3 9.39 1.28 4.74
N SER A 4 8.43 1.64 3.90
CA SER A 4 8.55 1.63 2.44
C SER A 4 9.43 2.77 1.92
N GLY A 5 10.06 3.57 2.79
CA GLY A 5 10.65 4.87 2.47
C GLY A 5 11.84 4.82 1.52
N GLY A 6 12.46 3.66 1.32
CA GLY A 6 13.54 3.48 0.33
C GLY A 6 13.08 2.96 -1.04
N ARG A 7 11.77 2.74 -1.26
CA ARG A 7 11.27 2.07 -2.48
C ARG A 7 10.72 3.02 -3.54
N TYR A 8 10.30 4.21 -3.17
CA TYR A 8 9.68 5.18 -4.06
C TYR A 8 10.26 6.56 -3.78
N ASN A 9 10.41 7.38 -4.81
CA ASN A 9 10.68 8.81 -4.65
C ASN A 9 9.40 9.53 -4.19
N VAL A 10 8.28 9.23 -4.87
CA VAL A 10 6.95 9.75 -4.55
C VAL A 10 5.95 8.62 -4.61
N ILE A 11 5.02 8.55 -3.64
CA ILE A 11 3.92 7.59 -3.64
C ILE A 11 2.63 8.26 -3.17
N ARG A 12 1.55 8.00 -3.90
CA ARG A 12 0.19 8.46 -3.58
C ARG A 12 -0.79 7.31 -3.70
N LYS A 13 -1.96 7.46 -3.06
CA LYS A 13 -3.04 6.48 -3.03
C LYS A 13 -4.28 7.06 -3.72
N SER A 14 -4.79 6.35 -4.71
CA SER A 14 -6.17 6.48 -5.15
C SER A 14 -7.01 5.51 -4.31
N ILE A 15 -7.84 6.05 -3.41
CA ILE A 15 -8.64 5.24 -2.49
C ILE A 15 -9.98 4.94 -3.15
N GLU A 16 -10.30 3.65 -3.27
CA GLU A 16 -11.51 3.17 -3.93
C GLU A 16 -12.52 2.65 -2.90
N ARG A 17 -12.05 1.93 -1.88
CA ARG A 17 -12.93 1.32 -0.88
C ARG A 17 -12.43 1.53 0.53
N ARG A 18 -13.40 1.68 1.45
CA ARG A 18 -13.20 1.79 2.89
C ARG A 18 -14.26 0.93 3.57
N ASP A 19 -13.84 -0.16 4.17
CA ASP A 19 -14.72 -1.04 4.94
C ASP A 19 -14.30 -1.03 6.40
N ALA A 20 -15.28 -1.04 7.30
CA ALA A 20 -15.03 -1.17 8.71
C ALA A 20 -16.06 -2.09 9.35
N TRP A 21 -15.62 -2.94 10.27
CA TRP A 21 -16.51 -3.81 11.03
C TRP A 21 -15.99 -4.01 12.45
N PRO A 22 -16.91 -4.24 13.41
CA PRO A 22 -16.54 -4.59 14.77
C PRO A 22 -16.07 -6.05 14.87
N ASP A 23 -15.13 -6.29 15.79
CA ASP A 23 -14.64 -7.60 16.21
C ASP A 23 -14.34 -7.53 17.72
N GLY A 24 -15.36 -7.80 18.53
CA GLY A 24 -15.33 -7.53 19.97
C GLY A 24 -15.11 -6.04 20.28
N ASP A 25 -14.11 -5.74 21.11
CA ASP A 25 -13.72 -4.37 21.45
C ASP A 25 -12.84 -3.69 20.37
N THR A 26 -12.57 -4.41 19.27
CA THR A 26 -11.75 -3.93 18.15
C THR A 26 -12.64 -3.49 17.00
N THR A 27 -12.28 -2.39 16.34
CA THR A 27 -12.78 -2.06 15.00
C THR A 27 -11.70 -2.39 13.99
N VAL A 28 -12.00 -3.30 13.06
CA VAL A 28 -11.10 -3.62 11.95
C VAL A 28 -11.48 -2.74 10.77
N VAL A 29 -10.51 -2.04 10.19
CA VAL A 29 -10.70 -1.13 9.05
C VAL A 29 -9.81 -1.56 7.90
N PHE A 30 -10.42 -1.77 6.74
CA PHE A 30 -9.73 -2.05 5.48
C PHE A 30 -9.85 -0.83 4.56
N ILE A 31 -8.74 -0.42 3.95
CA ILE A 31 -8.70 0.60 2.92
C ILE A 31 -8.00 0.00 1.70
N SER A 32 -8.63 0.06 0.53
CA SER A 32 -8.04 -0.45 -0.70
C SER A 32 -8.19 0.51 -1.87
N GLY A 33 -7.39 0.25 -2.90
CA GLY A 33 -7.38 0.98 -4.17
C GLY A 33 -6.06 0.77 -4.89
N THR A 34 -5.56 1.82 -5.54
CA THR A 34 -4.31 1.78 -6.32
C THR A 34 -3.28 2.82 -5.87
N LEU A 35 -2.01 2.52 -6.11
CA LEU A 35 -0.87 3.40 -5.90
C LEU A 35 -0.38 3.94 -7.24
N PHE A 36 0.07 5.19 -7.19
CA PHE A 36 0.75 5.85 -8.31
C PHE A 36 1.83 6.79 -7.77
N GLY A 37 2.81 7.12 -8.59
CA GLY A 37 3.92 7.97 -8.19
C GLY A 37 5.15 7.79 -9.05
N GLU A 38 6.32 7.91 -8.42
CA GLU A 38 7.62 7.86 -9.06
C GLU A 38 8.57 6.92 -8.31
N TRP A 39 9.29 6.10 -9.07
CA TRP A 39 10.39 5.29 -8.57
C TRP A 39 11.61 6.15 -8.20
N PRO A 40 12.62 5.58 -7.51
CA PRO A 40 13.83 6.34 -7.14
C PRO A 40 14.63 6.90 -8.33
N ASP A 41 14.48 6.33 -9.53
CA ASP A 41 15.09 6.82 -10.77
C ASP A 41 14.27 7.92 -11.48
N GLY A 42 13.12 8.30 -10.92
CA GLY A 42 12.21 9.31 -11.46
C GLY A 42 11.19 8.78 -12.48
N SER A 43 11.25 7.49 -12.85
CA SER A 43 10.24 6.90 -13.74
C SER A 43 8.88 6.79 -13.04
N ALA A 44 7.81 7.13 -13.77
CA ALA A 44 6.46 7.12 -13.22
C ALA A 44 5.89 5.69 -13.14
N PHE A 45 5.01 5.46 -12.17
CA PHE A 45 4.21 4.24 -12.07
C PHE A 45 2.76 4.54 -11.67
N GLU A 46 1.88 3.63 -12.02
CA GLU A 46 0.47 3.66 -11.63
C GLU A 46 -0.13 2.25 -11.58
N GLY A 47 -1.32 2.14 -10.99
CA GLY A 47 -2.12 0.90 -11.02
C GLY A 47 -1.60 -0.23 -10.12
N ILE A 48 -0.69 0.04 -9.18
CA ILE A 48 -0.29 -0.95 -8.17
C ILE A 48 -1.41 -1.10 -7.16
N ARG A 49 -2.04 -2.27 -7.05
CA ARG A 49 -3.08 -2.49 -6.04
C ARG A 49 -2.48 -2.48 -4.64
N PHE A 50 -3.24 -1.93 -3.68
CA PHE A 50 -2.88 -1.99 -2.27
C PHE A 50 -4.09 -2.31 -1.39
N ILE A 51 -3.80 -2.80 -0.20
CA ILE A 51 -4.73 -2.84 0.91
C ILE A 51 -4.00 -2.51 2.21
N ASP A 52 -4.56 -1.58 2.98
CA ASP A 52 -4.16 -1.30 4.34
C ASP A 52 -5.19 -1.93 5.29
N ARG A 53 -4.71 -2.54 6.37
CA ARG A 53 -5.54 -3.01 7.49
C ARG A 53 -5.12 -2.30 8.76
N PHE A 54 -6.10 -1.79 9.48
CA PHE A 54 -5.94 -1.21 10.81
C PHE A 54 -6.82 -1.95 11.81
N GLU A 55 -6.29 -2.23 12.99
CA GLU A 55 -7.10 -2.59 14.16
C GLU A 55 -7.12 -1.38 15.10
N ILE A 56 -8.32 -0.97 15.51
CA ILE A 56 -8.55 0.18 16.37
C ILE A 56 -9.21 -0.27 17.66
N VAL A 57 -8.59 0.03 18.79
CA VAL A 57 -9.14 -0.21 20.14
C VAL A 57 -9.05 1.09 20.92
N ASN A 58 -10.11 1.48 21.64
CA ASN A 58 -10.15 2.72 22.43
C ASN A 58 -9.65 3.96 21.66
N ARG A 59 -10.08 4.09 20.39
CA ARG A 59 -9.71 5.18 19.46
C ARG A 59 -8.22 5.27 19.12
N ARG A 60 -7.45 4.20 19.32
CA ARG A 60 -6.03 4.12 18.96
C ARG A 60 -5.81 2.98 17.95
N ILE A 61 -4.93 3.20 16.97
CA ILE A 61 -4.47 2.14 16.08
C ILE A 61 -3.53 1.25 16.88
N VAL A 62 -3.90 -0.02 17.08
CA VAL A 62 -3.10 -1.00 17.83
C VAL A 62 -2.36 -1.98 16.91
N ARG A 63 -2.84 -2.14 15.67
CA ARG A 63 -2.15 -2.91 14.62
C ARG A 63 -2.31 -2.20 13.28
N GLN A 64 -1.24 -2.25 12.49
CA GLN A 64 -1.22 -1.77 11.11
C GLN A 64 -0.51 -2.81 10.23
N GLU A 65 -1.17 -3.19 9.14
CA GLU A 65 -0.61 -4.06 8.11
C GLU A 65 -0.85 -3.42 6.73
N VAL A 66 0.11 -3.62 5.82
CA VAL A 66 0.09 -3.02 4.48
C VAL A 66 0.53 -4.09 3.48
N TRP A 67 -0.29 -4.31 2.46
CA TRP A 67 0.03 -5.18 1.34
C TRP A 67 -0.12 -4.41 0.03
N ASN A 68 0.75 -4.69 -0.93
CA ASN A 68 0.68 -4.14 -2.27
C ASN A 68 1.48 -5.00 -3.27
N ASP A 69 1.17 -4.85 -4.55
CA ASP A 69 1.74 -5.64 -5.65
C ASP A 69 3.08 -5.07 -6.18
N SER A 70 3.73 -4.16 -5.44
CA SER A 70 4.91 -3.45 -5.99
C SER A 70 6.10 -4.35 -6.27
N GLY A 71 6.22 -5.48 -5.54
CA GLY A 71 7.26 -6.47 -5.81
C GLY A 71 7.12 -7.10 -7.20
N GLU A 72 5.89 -7.41 -7.62
CA GLU A 72 5.62 -7.95 -8.96
C GLU A 72 5.92 -6.91 -10.04
N ARG A 73 5.58 -5.63 -9.79
CA ARG A 73 5.90 -4.54 -10.73
C ARG A 73 7.41 -4.30 -10.88
N LEU A 74 8.17 -4.33 -9.79
CA LEU A 74 9.63 -4.21 -9.84
C LEU A 74 10.26 -5.33 -10.68
N LEU A 75 9.76 -6.56 -10.53
CA LEU A 75 10.22 -7.71 -11.32
C LEU A 75 9.86 -7.59 -12.81
N ALA A 76 8.67 -7.06 -13.13
CA ALA A 76 8.27 -6.83 -14.52
C ALA A 76 9.16 -5.78 -15.20
N MET A 77 9.42 -4.64 -14.55
CA MET A 77 10.30 -3.60 -15.07
C MET A 77 11.73 -4.09 -15.29
N GLN A 78 12.26 -4.92 -14.38
CA GLN A 78 13.58 -5.53 -14.53
C GLN A 78 13.67 -6.46 -15.75
N ARG A 79 12.58 -7.12 -16.13
CA ARG A 79 12.52 -7.96 -17.34
C ARG A 79 12.45 -7.11 -18.60
N GLU A 80 11.60 -6.08 -18.60
CA GLU A 80 11.46 -5.14 -19.72
C GLU A 80 12.78 -4.40 -20.03
N ALA A 81 13.58 -4.07 -19.01
CA ALA A 81 14.88 -3.42 -19.20
C ALA A 81 16.00 -4.38 -19.68
N ALA A 82 15.78 -5.69 -19.63
CA ALA A 82 16.75 -6.71 -20.05
C ALA A 82 16.53 -7.18 -21.51
N GLU A 83 15.44 -6.73 -22.15
CA GLU A 83 15.10 -6.96 -23.56
C GLU A 83 15.48 -5.74 -24.42
#